data_AF-A0AAN8BA26-F1
#
_entry.id   AF-A0AAN8BA26-F1
#
_cell.length_a   1.000
_cell.length_b   1.000
_cell.length_c   1.000
_cell.angle_alpha   90.00
_cell.angle_beta   90.00
_cell.angle_gamma   90.00
#
_symmetry.space_group_name_H-M   'P 1'
#
loop_
_entity.id
_entity.type
_entity.pdbx_description
1 polymer ?
#
loop_
_entity_poly.entity_id
_entity_poly.type
_entity_poly.pdbx_seq_one_letter_code
_entity_poly.pdbx_strand_id
1 'polypeptide(L)'
;MLDSHPESKQQEIQKALHLFSLGPTLPKTLQQAKKHTYHFWETQPVPRLGDSVETHGPIVESEASVRMEPYSLPQGFSWDTLDLSNPSVLKELCTLRNENYREEDDNTMRFEFSSDYLQWALQPPNWLAQ
;
A
#
# COMPACT_ATOMS: atom_id res chain seq x y z
N MET A 1 6.39 -33.41 14.41
CA MET A 1 7.85 -33.11 14.42
C MET A 1 8.15 -31.80 15.16
N LEU A 2 7.24 -30.81 15.20
CA LEU A 2 7.35 -29.68 16.15
C LEU A 2 6.84 -30.04 17.56
N ASP A 3 5.79 -30.85 17.66
CA ASP A 3 5.11 -31.20 18.92
C ASP A 3 5.95 -32.04 19.90
N SER A 4 7.13 -32.50 19.46
CA SER A 4 8.08 -33.29 20.27
C SER A 4 9.02 -32.44 21.12
N HIS A 5 8.96 -31.11 21.00
CA HIS A 5 9.83 -30.19 21.74
C HIS A 5 9.04 -29.41 22.81
N PRO A 6 9.70 -28.95 23.89
CA PRO A 6 9.09 -28.05 24.86
C PRO A 6 8.54 -26.78 24.18
N GLU A 7 7.43 -26.26 24.71
CA GLU A 7 6.72 -25.10 24.15
C GLU A 7 7.63 -23.88 23.94
N SER A 8 8.59 -23.65 24.84
CA SER A 8 9.60 -22.58 24.68
C SER A 8 10.43 -22.73 23.41
N LYS A 9 10.87 -23.96 23.09
CA LYS A 9 11.64 -24.24 21.87
C LYS A 9 10.76 -24.15 20.62
N GLN A 10 9.48 -24.52 20.72
CA GLN A 10 8.54 -24.35 19.62
C GLN A 10 8.33 -22.88 19.29
N GLN A 11 8.14 -22.03 20.31
CA GLN A 11 8.01 -20.58 20.15
C GLN A 11 9.30 -19.96 19.57
N GLU A 12 10.48 -20.41 19.99
CA GLU A 12 11.76 -19.96 19.41
C GLU A 12 11.88 -20.33 17.93
N ILE A 13 11.52 -21.57 17.57
CA ILE A 13 11.54 -22.04 16.17
C ILE A 13 10.54 -21.27 15.33
N GLN A 14 9.33 -21.01 15.83
CA GLN A 14 8.32 -20.20 15.16
C GLN A 14 8.78 -18.74 14.96
N LYS A 15 9.39 -18.13 15.98
CA LYS A 15 9.97 -16.78 15.89
C LYS A 15 11.11 -16.73 14.86
N ALA A 16 11.98 -17.73 14.85
CA ALA A 16 13.08 -17.82 13.89
C ALA A 16 12.56 -17.99 12.46
N LEU A 17 11.59 -18.89 12.23
CA LEU A 17 10.96 -19.08 10.93
C LEU A 17 10.24 -17.82 10.45
N HIS A 18 9.52 -17.14 11.33
CA HIS A 18 8.91 -15.84 11.03
C HIS A 18 9.99 -14.81 10.64
N LEU A 19 11.07 -14.73 11.40
CA LEU A 19 12.19 -13.82 11.12
C LEU A 19 12.88 -14.12 9.78
N PHE A 20 13.03 -15.40 9.40
CA PHE A 20 13.58 -15.81 8.10
C PHE A 20 12.61 -15.63 6.93
N SER A 21 11.30 -15.69 7.19
CA SER A 21 10.27 -15.48 6.18
C SER A 21 10.06 -14.01 5.83
N LEU A 22 10.47 -13.09 6.71
CA LEU A 22 10.43 -11.67 6.44
C LEU A 22 11.60 -11.33 5.51
N GLY A 23 11.30 -11.03 4.24
CA GLY A 23 12.21 -10.26 3.39
C GLY A 23 12.59 -8.93 4.05
N PRO A 24 13.50 -8.13 3.46
CA PRO A 24 13.87 -6.84 4.03
C PRO A 24 12.60 -6.03 4.36
N THR A 25 12.39 -5.81 5.65
CA THR A 25 11.19 -5.13 6.14
C THR A 25 11.28 -3.66 5.74
N LEU A 26 10.13 -3.08 5.40
CA LEU A 26 10.07 -1.66 5.07
C LEU A 26 10.61 -0.83 6.24
N PRO A 27 11.36 0.25 5.97
CA PRO A 27 11.88 1.11 7.04
C PRO A 27 10.76 1.63 7.94
N LYS A 28 10.84 1.34 9.25
CA LYS A 28 9.85 1.76 10.24
C LYS A 28 10.26 3.00 11.03
N THR A 29 11.53 3.39 10.89
CA THR A 29 12.10 4.57 11.56
C THR A 29 12.80 5.47 10.56
N LEU A 30 12.92 6.76 10.88
CA LEU A 30 13.66 7.72 10.03
C LEU A 30 15.12 7.32 9.83
N GLN A 31 15.75 6.68 10.82
CA GLN A 31 17.14 6.22 10.72
C GLN A 31 17.29 5.05 9.73
N GLN A 32 16.32 4.14 9.70
CA GLN A 32 16.28 3.07 8.70
C GLN A 32 15.96 3.65 7.32
N ALA A 33 15.02 4.59 7.23
CA ALA A 33 14.60 5.20 5.98
C ALA A 33 15.77 5.91 5.27
N LYS A 34 16.60 6.65 6.03
CA LYS A 34 17.81 7.32 5.48
C LYS A 34 18.85 6.36 4.90
N LYS A 35 18.84 5.09 5.29
CA LYS A 35 19.77 4.05 4.79
C LYS A 35 19.18 3.24 3.63
N HIS A 36 17.91 3.46 3.31
CA HIS A 36 17.19 2.68 2.32
C HIS A 36 17.24 3.36 0.95
N THR A 37 17.46 2.58 -0.11
CA THR A 37 17.41 3.05 -1.50
C THR A 37 15.98 2.93 -2.03
N TYR A 38 15.42 4.01 -2.55
CA TYR A 38 14.02 4.05 -2.96
C TYR A 38 13.88 4.21 -4.48
N HIS A 39 14.17 3.15 -5.24
CA HIS A 39 14.20 3.18 -6.71
C HIS A 39 12.97 3.83 -7.36
N PHE A 40 11.77 3.58 -6.84
CA PHE A 40 10.55 4.21 -7.35
C PHE A 40 10.47 5.70 -6.99
N TRP A 41 10.68 6.06 -5.72
CA TRP A 41 10.52 7.45 -5.25
C TRP A 41 11.63 8.37 -5.73
N GLU A 42 12.81 7.83 -6.05
CA GLU A 42 13.92 8.58 -6.64
C GLU A 42 13.59 9.17 -8.02
N THR A 43 12.58 8.66 -8.71
CA THR A 43 12.10 9.18 -10.00
C THR A 43 10.87 10.08 -9.88
N GLN A 44 10.30 10.22 -8.68
CA GLN A 44 9.08 11.01 -8.46
C GLN A 44 9.43 12.46 -8.09
N PRO A 45 8.56 13.43 -8.43
CA PRO A 45 8.75 14.84 -8.08
C PRO A 45 8.37 15.08 -6.61
N VAL A 46 9.14 14.50 -5.69
CA VAL A 46 8.97 14.65 -4.23
C VAL A 46 10.30 15.07 -3.58
N PRO A 47 10.28 15.78 -2.44
CA PRO A 47 11.50 16.11 -1.72
C PRO A 47 12.21 14.84 -1.23
N ARG A 48 13.55 14.83 -1.24
CA ARG A 48 14.31 13.68 -0.76
C ARG A 48 14.52 13.76 0.75
N LEU A 49 14.80 12.60 1.35
CA LEU A 49 15.14 12.52 2.77
C LEU A 49 16.45 13.26 3.04
N GLY A 50 16.36 14.38 3.78
CA GLY A 50 17.52 15.20 4.14
C GLY A 50 17.64 16.52 3.40
N ASP A 51 16.79 16.77 2.40
CA ASP A 51 16.75 18.05 1.70
C ASP A 51 16.23 19.18 2.60
N SER A 52 16.82 20.37 2.51
CA SER A 52 16.23 21.59 3.08
C SER A 52 15.28 22.20 2.05
N VAL A 53 13.97 22.16 2.34
CA VAL A 53 12.96 22.81 1.51
C VAL A 53 12.86 24.28 1.92
N GLU A 54 13.39 25.16 1.09
CA GLU A 54 13.49 26.61 1.38
C GLU A 54 12.41 27.43 0.68
N THR A 55 11.76 26.87 -0.34
CA THR A 55 10.76 27.54 -1.16
C THR A 55 9.44 26.80 -1.16
N HIS A 56 8.35 27.54 -1.34
CA HIS A 56 7.01 26.98 -1.48
C HIS A 56 6.61 27.02 -2.95
N GLY A 57 6.27 25.85 -3.53
CA GLY A 57 5.84 25.77 -4.92
C GLY A 57 5.93 24.35 -5.50
N PRO A 58 5.61 24.19 -6.80
CA PRO A 58 5.79 22.93 -7.52
C PRO A 58 7.26 22.50 -7.56
N ILE A 59 7.50 21.18 -7.51
CA ILE A 59 8.85 20.60 -7.67
C ILE A 59 9.23 20.51 -9.16
N VAL A 60 8.24 20.41 -10.04
CA VAL A 60 8.38 20.40 -11.50
C VAL A 60 7.35 21.35 -12.10
N GLU A 61 7.74 22.12 -13.12
CA GLU A 61 6.85 23.06 -13.82
C GLU A 61 5.88 22.35 -14.79
N SER A 62 4.74 22.97 -15.05
CA SER A 62 3.48 22.39 -15.55
C SER A 62 3.45 21.89 -17.02
N GLU A 63 4.57 21.75 -17.71
CA GLU A 63 4.57 21.44 -19.16
C GLU A 63 4.84 19.96 -19.49
N ALA A 64 4.55 19.05 -18.55
CA ALA A 64 4.68 17.63 -18.83
C ALA A 64 3.60 17.19 -19.84
N SER A 65 4.03 16.85 -21.06
CA SER A 65 3.24 16.06 -21.99
C SER A 65 2.76 14.79 -21.28
N VAL A 66 1.44 14.69 -21.06
CA VAL A 66 0.84 13.56 -20.34
C VAL A 66 0.72 12.39 -21.30
N ARG A 67 1.16 11.20 -20.85
CA ARG A 67 0.99 9.95 -21.58
C ARG A 67 -0.50 9.65 -21.77
N MET A 68 -0.90 9.30 -22.99
CA MET A 68 -2.30 8.98 -23.32
C MET A 68 -2.64 7.51 -23.06
N GLU A 69 -1.69 6.60 -23.24
CA GLU A 69 -1.91 5.17 -23.06
C GLU A 69 -1.74 4.76 -21.59
N PRO A 70 -2.55 3.82 -21.06
CA PRO A 70 -2.34 3.29 -19.71
C PRO A 70 -0.95 2.67 -19.52
N TYR A 71 -0.46 2.67 -18.28
CA TYR A 71 0.76 1.94 -17.93
C TYR A 71 0.56 0.43 -18.13
N SER A 72 1.62 -0.26 -18.55
CA SER A 72 1.55 -1.71 -18.75
C SER A 72 1.45 -2.44 -17.40
N LEU A 73 0.54 -3.40 -17.31
CA LEU A 73 0.43 -4.33 -16.19
C LEU A 73 1.15 -5.65 -16.50
N PRO A 74 1.50 -6.45 -15.47
CA PRO A 74 1.95 -7.82 -15.67
C PRO A 74 0.93 -8.65 -16.47
N GLN A 75 1.42 -9.68 -17.16
CA GLN A 75 0.57 -10.57 -17.94
C GLN A 75 -0.53 -11.19 -17.08
N GLY A 76 -1.76 -11.21 -17.61
CA GLY A 76 -2.94 -11.75 -16.92
C GLY A 76 -3.76 -10.71 -16.15
N PHE A 77 -3.30 -9.46 -16.10
CA PHE A 77 -4.02 -8.34 -15.49
C PHE A 77 -4.39 -7.29 -16.54
N SER A 78 -5.51 -6.60 -16.31
CA SER A 78 -5.98 -5.47 -17.12
C SER A 78 -6.51 -4.37 -16.20
N TRP A 79 -6.49 -3.14 -16.70
CA TRP A 79 -7.16 -2.02 -16.04
C TRP A 79 -8.68 -2.16 -16.19
N ASP A 80 -9.40 -1.73 -15.17
CA ASP A 80 -10.85 -1.62 -15.16
C ASP A 80 -11.28 -0.35 -14.41
N THR A 81 -12.41 0.21 -14.84
CA THR A 81 -13.02 1.44 -14.34
C THR A 81 -14.19 1.01 -13.46
N LEU A 82 -14.11 1.31 -12.15
CA LEU A 82 -15.05 0.81 -11.15
C LEU A 82 -16.27 1.72 -11.04
N ASP A 83 -17.41 1.25 -11.57
CA ASP A 83 -18.71 1.89 -11.33
C ASP A 83 -19.22 1.59 -9.92
N LEU A 84 -18.92 2.49 -8.98
CA LEU A 84 -19.34 2.37 -7.58
C LEU A 84 -20.85 2.59 -7.36
N SER A 85 -21.61 2.98 -8.39
CA SER A 85 -23.08 2.98 -8.32
C SER A 85 -23.66 1.58 -8.47
N ASN A 86 -22.89 0.63 -9.01
CA ASN A 86 -23.24 -0.78 -9.07
C ASN A 86 -22.95 -1.45 -7.71
N PRO A 87 -23.98 -1.95 -6.98
CA PRO A 87 -23.79 -2.56 -5.67
C PRO A 87 -22.87 -3.79 -5.67
N SER A 88 -22.80 -4.52 -6.80
CA SER A 88 -21.92 -5.68 -6.93
C SER A 88 -20.45 -5.25 -6.97
N VAL A 89 -20.12 -4.24 -7.77
CA VAL A 89 -18.76 -3.70 -7.89
C VAL A 89 -18.30 -3.08 -6.57
N LEU A 90 -19.18 -2.32 -5.90
CA LEU A 90 -18.89 -1.75 -4.58
C LEU A 90 -18.61 -2.85 -3.54
N LYS A 91 -19.34 -3.97 -3.60
CA LYS A 91 -19.10 -5.12 -2.74
C LYS A 91 -17.75 -5.78 -3.04
N GLU A 92 -17.37 -5.94 -4.30
CA GLU A 92 -16.07 -6.48 -4.69
C GLU A 92 -14.91 -5.62 -4.16
N LEU A 93 -15.00 -4.29 -4.33
CA LEU A 93 -14.01 -3.36 -3.78
C LEU A 93 -13.95 -3.42 -2.24
N CYS A 94 -15.11 -3.49 -1.59
CA CYS A 94 -15.22 -3.62 -0.14
C CYS A 94 -14.52 -4.90 0.36
N THR A 95 -14.82 -6.04 -0.25
CA THR A 95 -14.18 -7.32 0.04
C THR A 95 -12.66 -7.26 -0.19
N LEU A 96 -12.21 -6.73 -1.33
CA LEU A 96 -10.79 -6.57 -1.63
C LEU A 96 -10.07 -5.79 -0.51
N ARG A 97 -10.64 -4.67 -0.06
CA ARG A 97 -10.04 -3.88 1.03
C ARG A 97 -10.09 -4.61 2.37
N ASN A 98 -11.21 -5.19 2.75
CA ASN A 98 -11.32 -5.86 4.05
C ASN A 98 -10.40 -7.08 4.17
N GLU A 99 -10.13 -7.77 3.06
CA GLU A 99 -9.28 -8.96 3.04
C GLU A 99 -7.78 -8.65 2.84
N ASN A 100 -7.42 -7.50 2.24
CA ASN A 100 -6.04 -7.21 1.84
C ASN A 100 -5.49 -5.86 2.36
N TYR A 101 -6.34 -4.96 2.87
CA TYR A 101 -5.94 -3.63 3.30
C TYR A 101 -5.60 -3.60 4.79
N ARG A 102 -4.29 -3.63 5.04
CA ARG A 102 -3.59 -3.38 6.31
C ARG A 102 -3.80 -4.44 7.40
N GLU A 103 -2.70 -5.11 7.68
CA GLU A 103 -2.42 -5.73 8.96
C GLU A 103 -1.57 -4.71 9.73
N GLU A 104 -2.03 -4.29 10.92
CA GLU A 104 -1.12 -3.68 11.91
C GLU A 104 0.07 -4.62 12.13
N ASP A 105 1.21 -4.09 12.60
CA ASP A 105 2.46 -4.85 12.76
C ASP A 105 2.34 -6.13 13.62
N ASP A 106 1.27 -6.27 14.40
CA ASP A 106 0.97 -7.42 15.25
C ASP A 106 -0.24 -8.26 14.78
N ASN A 107 -0.83 -7.94 13.62
CA ASN A 107 -2.00 -8.59 13.04
C ASN A 107 -3.24 -8.62 13.98
N THR A 108 -3.32 -7.75 14.98
CA THR A 108 -4.41 -7.79 15.98
C THR A 108 -5.67 -7.06 15.55
N MET A 109 -5.57 -6.14 14.60
CA MET A 109 -6.69 -5.33 14.13
C MET A 109 -6.70 -5.22 12.61
N ARG A 110 -7.91 -5.29 12.04
CA ARG A 110 -8.19 -5.00 10.63
C ARG A 110 -9.26 -3.93 10.54
N PHE A 111 -9.10 -3.03 9.57
CA PHE A 111 -10.15 -2.07 9.27
C PHE A 111 -11.25 -2.78 8.48
N GLU A 112 -12.47 -2.73 9.00
CA GLU A 112 -13.66 -3.15 8.27
C GLU A 112 -14.29 -1.92 7.61
N PHE A 113 -14.13 -1.80 6.30
CA PHE A 113 -14.80 -0.80 5.50
C PHE A 113 -16.24 -1.25 5.24
N SER A 114 -17.21 -0.39 5.50
CA SER A 114 -18.59 -0.59 5.03
C SER A 114 -18.76 -0.03 3.62
N SER A 115 -19.72 -0.57 2.88
CA SER A 115 -20.06 -0.06 1.53
C SER A 115 -20.47 1.41 1.57
N ASP A 116 -21.28 1.81 2.56
CA ASP A 116 -21.71 3.20 2.75
C ASP A 116 -20.53 4.14 3.00
N TYR A 117 -19.55 3.69 3.79
CA TYR A 117 -18.34 4.48 4.05
C TYR A 117 -17.52 4.66 2.77
N LEU A 118 -17.32 3.59 2.00
CA LEU A 118 -16.58 3.68 0.73
C LEU A 118 -17.30 4.57 -0.28
N GLN A 119 -18.63 4.47 -0.36
CA GLN A 119 -19.41 5.33 -1.23
C GLN A 119 -19.26 6.80 -0.86
N TRP A 120 -19.38 7.13 0.44
CA TRP A 120 -19.17 8.47 0.95
C TRP A 120 -17.74 8.99 0.68
N ALA A 121 -16.73 8.17 0.92
CA ALA A 121 -15.33 8.56 0.78
C ALA A 121 -14.87 8.68 -0.69
N LEU A 122 -15.41 7.85 -1.59
CA LEU A 122 -14.98 7.76 -2.99
C LEU A 122 -15.89 8.53 -3.96
N GLN A 123 -17.04 9.04 -3.52
CA GLN A 123 -17.94 9.87 -4.33
C GLN A 123 -18.16 11.28 -3.75
N PRO A 124 -17.11 12.07 -3.46
CA PRO A 124 -17.26 13.48 -3.08
C PRO A 124 -17.83 14.31 -4.24
N PRO A 125 -18.30 15.55 -4.01
CA PRO A 125 -18.73 16.43 -5.09
C PRO A 125 -17.67 16.57 -6.20
N ASN A 126 -18.10 16.49 -7.46
CA ASN A 126 -17.24 16.46 -8.66
C ASN A 126 -16.32 15.23 -8.78
N TRP A 127 -16.62 14.13 -8.09
CA TRP A 127 -15.97 12.86 -8.38
C TRP A 127 -16.16 12.49 -9.85
N LEU A 128 -15.11 11.97 -10.45
CA LEU A 128 -15.16 11.37 -11.78
C LEU A 128 -15.30 9.87 -11.59
N ALA A 129 -16.17 9.26 -12.38
CA ALA A 129 -16.18 7.81 -12.52
C ALA A 129 -14.75 7.34 -12.81
N GLN A 130 -14.23 6.49 -11.92
CA GLN A 130 -12.88 5.93 -11.98
C GLN A 130 -12.85 4.84 -13.00
#